data_AF-A0A1V5ABL8-F1
#
_entry.id   AF-A0A1V5ABL8-F1
#
_cell.length_a   1.000
_cell.length_b   1.000
_cell.length_c   1.000
_cell.angle_alpha   90.00
_cell.angle_beta   90.00
_cell.angle_gamma   90.00
#
_symmetry.space_group_name_H-M   'P 1'
#
loop_
_entity.id
_entity.type
_entity.pdbx_description
1 polymer ?
#
loop_
_entity_poly.entity_id
_entity_poly.type
_entity_poly.pdbx_seq_one_letter_code
_entity_poly.pdbx_strand_id
1 'polypeptide(L)' 'MKYMEFMFIVKRQVIRGHQFLTIPRPLANKLSGRYMKVKIVGNRLVYEPILESGDSSE' A
#
# COMPACT_ATOMS: atom_id res chain seq x y z
N MET A 1 6.67 18.66 -11.79
CA MET A 1 7.05 17.22 -11.78
C MET A 1 5.93 16.42 -12.42
N LYS A 2 6.18 15.71 -13.52
CA LYS A 2 5.20 14.76 -14.09
C LYS A 2 5.17 13.53 -13.17
N TYR A 3 4.02 13.21 -12.58
CA TYR A 3 3.83 11.94 -11.90
C TYR A 3 4.00 10.82 -12.94
N MET A 4 4.98 9.92 -12.76
CA MET A 4 5.06 8.71 -13.57
C MET A 4 3.95 7.76 -13.09
N GLU A 5 2.95 7.54 -13.94
CA GLU A 5 1.90 6.56 -13.70
C GLU A 5 2.45 5.16 -13.97
N PHE A 6 2.64 4.38 -12.90
CA PHE A 6 2.97 2.96 -13.01
C PHE A 6 1.71 2.15 -12.72
N MET A 7 1.25 1.37 -13.70
CA MET A 7 0.14 0.44 -13.53
C MET A 7 0.69 -0.98 -13.34
N PHE A 8 0.30 -1.62 -12.24
CA PHE A 8 0.67 -3.01 -11.95
C PHE A 8 -0.59 -3.85 -11.83
N ILE A 9 -0.60 -5.02 -12.46
CA ILE A 9 -1.61 -6.06 -12.20
C ILE A 9 -1.13 -6.84 -10.98
N VAL A 10 -1.92 -6.78 -9.90
CA VAL A 10 -1.63 -7.51 -8.65
C VAL A 10 -2.46 -8.77 -8.56
N LYS A 11 -1.87 -9.86 -8.06
CA LYS A 11 -2.57 -11.12 -7.85
C LYS A 11 -3.28 -11.10 -6.50
N ARG A 12 -4.57 -11.49 -6.49
CA ARG A 12 -5.30 -11.80 -5.26
C ARG A 12 -4.90 -13.19 -4.76
N GLN A 13 -4.58 -13.30 -3.48
CA GLN A 13 -4.29 -14.57 -2.81
C GLN A 13 -5.22 -14.72 -1.61
N VAL A 14 -5.56 -15.97 -1.26
CA VAL A 14 -6.35 -16.29 -0.07
C VAL A 14 -5.49 -17.14 0.85
N ILE A 15 -5.24 -16.64 2.06
CA ILE A 15 -4.39 -17.31 3.06
C ILE A 15 -5.19 -17.35 4.36
N ARG A 16 -5.43 -18.55 4.90
CA ARG A 16 -6.18 -18.76 6.16
C ARG A 16 -7.55 -18.04 6.20
N GLY A 17 -8.26 -18.02 5.07
CA GLY A 17 -9.57 -17.35 4.96
C GLY A 17 -9.51 -15.83 4.74
N HIS A 18 -8.33 -15.22 4.80
CA HIS A 18 -8.14 -13.80 4.55
C HIS A 18 -7.69 -13.55 3.10
N GLN A 19 -8.19 -12.47 2.48
CA GLN A 19 -7.81 -12.05 1.14
C GLN A 19 -6.64 -11.07 1.20
N PHE A 20 -5.60 -11.34 0.41
CA PHE A 20 -4.40 -10.52 0.31
C PHE A 20 -4.19 -10.07 -1.14
N LEU A 21 -3.72 -8.84 -1.31
CA LEU A 21 -3.20 -8.34 -2.58
C LEU A 21 -1.67 -8.21 -2.44
N THR A 22 -0.93 -8.83 -3.36
CA THR A 22 0.53 -8.74 -3.33
C THR A 22 0.98 -7.41 -3.93
N ILE A 23 1.72 -6.61 -3.15
CA ILE A 23 2.33 -5.37 -3.62
C ILE A 23 3.65 -5.70 -4.34
N PRO A 24 3.85 -5.26 -5.60
CA PRO A 24 5.10 -5.49 -6.33
C PRO A 24 6.30 -4.88 -5.58
N ARG A 25 7.43 -5.61 -5.53
CA ARG A 25 8.64 -5.17 -4.82
C ARG A 25 9.12 -3.76 -5.19
N PRO A 26 9.09 -3.30 -6.45
CA PRO A 26 9.47 -1.92 -6.80
C PRO A 26 8.57 -0.85 -6.16
N LEU A 27 7.29 -1.17 -5.94
CA LEU A 27 6.34 -0.29 -5.25
C LEU A 27 6.53 -0.38 -3.73
N ALA A 28 6.69 -1.58 -3.19
CA ALA A 28 6.94 -1.81 -1.77
C ALA A 28 8.19 -1.06 -1.27
N ASN A 29 9.27 -1.03 -2.06
CA ASN A 29 10.49 -0.29 -1.71
C ASN A 29 10.28 1.24 -1.61
N LYS A 30 9.24 1.77 -2.26
CA LYS A 30 8.90 3.21 -2.21
C LYS A 30 7.87 3.54 -1.13
N LEU A 31 7.20 2.53 -0.58
CA LEU A 31 6.24 2.69 0.51
C LEU A 31 6.99 2.57 1.83
N SER A 32 7.04 3.66 2.60
CA SER A 32 7.51 3.64 3.99
C SER A 32 6.34 3.37 4.94
N GLY A 33 6.54 2.49 5.93
CA GLY A 33 5.53 2.17 6.96
C GLY A 33 4.97 0.76 6.86
N ARG A 34 4.61 0.18 8.00
CA ARG A 34 3.99 -1.16 8.10
C ARG A 34 2.49 -1.16 7.80
N TYR A 35 1.85 -0.01 7.97
CA TYR A 35 0.40 0.13 7.85
C TYR A 35 0.04 1.11 6.73
N MET A 36 -1.10 0.85 6.10
CA MET A 36 -1.67 1.73 5.08
C MET A 36 -3.11 2.07 5.46
N LYS A 37 -3.47 3.34 5.32
CA LYS A 37 -4.86 3.76 5.35
C LYS A 37 -5.50 3.40 4.01
N VAL A 38 -6.65 2.74 4.07
CA VAL A 38 -7.41 2.36 2.87
C VAL A 38 -8.66 3.23 2.79
N LYS A 39 -8.88 3.84 1.62
CA LYS A 39 -10.09 4.61 1.30
C LYS A 39 -10.76 4.02 0.06
N ILE A 40 -12.08 4.00 0.05
CA ILE A 40 -12.88 3.66 -1.14
C ILE A 40 -13.24 4.97 -1.84
N VAL A 41 -12.86 5.12 -3.11
CA VAL A 41 -13.17 6.29 -3.94
C VAL A 41 -13.81 5.79 -5.22
N GLY A 42 -15.15 5.87 -5.29
CA GLY A 42 -15.92 5.25 -6.37
C GLY A 42 -15.66 3.75 -6.42
N ASN A 43 -15.24 3.24 -7.58
CA ASN A 43 -14.89 1.82 -7.78
C ASN A 43 -13.38 1.53 -7.58
N ARG A 44 -12.68 2.37 -6.81
CA ARG A 44 -11.23 2.24 -6.57
C ARG A 44 -10.93 2.17 -5.08
N LEU A 45 -9.95 1.34 -4.73
CA LEU A 45 -9.30 1.35 -3.42
C LEU A 45 -8.03 2.19 -3.51
N VAL A 46 -7.93 3.22 -2.67
CA VAL A 46 -6.78 4.10 -2.55
C VAL A 46 -6.06 3.77 -1.25
N TYR A 47 -4.77 3.45 -1.35
CA TYR A 47 -3.92 3.06 -0.23
C TYR A 47 -2.90 4.17 0.02
N GLU A 48 -2.89 4.73 1.23
CA GLU A 48 -1.95 5.77 1.66
C GLU A 48 -1.06 5.20 2.78
N PRO A 49 0.28 5.25 2.66
CA PRO A 49 1.16 4.79 3.73
C PRO A 49 0.96 5.65 4.99
N ILE A 50 0.86 5.01 6.15
CA ILE A 50 0.90 5.69 7.44
C ILE A 50 2.37 5.81 7.82
N LEU A 51 2.90 7.02 7.80
CA LEU A 51 4.21 7.30 8.37
C LEU A 51 4.06 7.14 9.89
N GLU A 52 4.64 6.07 10.44
CA GLU A 52 4.92 6.01 11.86
C GLU A 52 5.97 7.09 12.15
N SER A 53 5.52 8.29 12.52
CA SER A 53 6.39 9.29 13.10
C SER A 53 7.03 8.65 14.31
N GLY A 54 8.33 8.38 14.25
CA GLY A 54 9.11 8.06 15.42
C GLY A 54 9.15 9.30 16.31
N ASP A 55 8.19 9.41 17.23
CA ASP A 55 8.41 10.13 18.48
C ASP A 55 9.19 9.17 19.39
N SER A 56 10.46 8.95 19.04
CA SER A 56 11.44 8.30 19.90
C SER A 56 11.95 9.38 20.85
N SER A 57 11.09 9.74 21.79
CA SER A 57 11.40 10.58 22.94
C SER A 57 11.17 9.75 24.21
N GLU A 58 11.97 8.70 24.39
CA GLU A 58 12.34 8.12 25.70
C GLU A 58 13.77 7.58 25.62
#